data_AF-A0A1C5W490-F1
#
_entry.id   AF-A0A1C5W490-F1
#
_cell.length_a   1.000
_cell.length_b   1.000
_cell.length_c   1.000
_cell.angle_alpha   90.00
_cell.angle_beta   90.00
_cell.angle_gamma   90.00
#
_symmetry.space_group_name_H-M   'P 1'
#
loop_
_entity.id
_entity.type
_entity.pdbx_description
1 polymer ?
#
loop_
_entity_poly.entity_id
_entity_poly.type
_entity_poly.pdbx_seq_one_letter_code
_entity_poly.pdbx_strand_id
1 'polypeptide(L)'
;MDLKGRSFLTLLDFNKEEIRYMLDLAHELKAKKKKGILGEELKGKNIVLVFDKSSTRTRCSFEVAAMDEGAHVTYLTNSHMNKKESIEDTAKVFGRMYDAIEYRGFGQDIVEDLQKYSGVPVWNGLTDVDHPTQVLADFLTMEEHIDKKLDEMKLTFVGDLSDNVMYALMYGSAIMGVDFKAVGPEETVCDPKVLEVSQELAKKSGATITISHDPEDVKGSDVIYTDIWVSMGESEELYPVRVKALSPYKVTTKMMKDTGNDKCLFMHCLPSYHDFETSVAKDMRDRLGLDIREVEDEVFRSENSVVFDEAENRMHTIKAVMVATLGR
;
A
#
# COMPACT_ATOMS: atom_id res chain seq x y z
N MET A 1 -4.61 -19.95 13.20
CA MET A 1 -5.04 -19.77 11.79
C MET A 1 -4.00 -20.49 10.93
N ASP A 2 -4.40 -21.21 9.89
CA ASP A 2 -3.45 -21.83 8.95
C ASP A 2 -3.61 -21.19 7.57
N LEU A 3 -2.61 -20.39 7.17
CA LEU A 3 -2.54 -19.72 5.87
C LEU A 3 -1.46 -20.33 4.97
N LYS A 4 -0.88 -21.47 5.36
CA LYS A 4 0.25 -22.06 4.66
C LYS A 4 -0.13 -22.45 3.23
N GLY A 5 0.71 -22.07 2.27
CA GLY A 5 0.48 -22.30 0.84
C GLY A 5 -0.47 -21.29 0.18
N ARG A 6 -1.10 -20.38 0.93
CA ARG A 6 -1.93 -19.32 0.36
C ARG A 6 -1.05 -18.28 -0.35
N SER A 7 -1.55 -17.76 -1.46
CA SER A 7 -1.01 -16.55 -2.10
C SER A 7 -1.69 -15.30 -1.54
N PHE A 8 -1.04 -14.16 -1.67
CA PHE A 8 -1.52 -12.86 -1.18
C PHE A 8 -1.58 -11.89 -2.35
N LEU A 9 -2.68 -11.92 -3.11
CA LEU A 9 -2.82 -11.13 -4.35
C LEU A 9 -3.62 -9.85 -4.14
N THR A 10 -4.66 -9.94 -3.32
CA THR A 10 -5.53 -8.84 -2.91
C THR A 10 -6.05 -9.10 -1.50
N LEU A 11 -6.43 -8.05 -0.76
CA LEU A 11 -7.09 -8.23 0.54
C LEU A 11 -8.46 -8.90 0.43
N LEU A 12 -9.09 -8.85 -0.75
CA LEU A 12 -10.39 -9.50 -1.00
C LEU A 12 -10.32 -11.03 -0.91
N ASP A 13 -9.13 -11.63 -0.99
CA ASP A 13 -8.91 -13.07 -0.85
C ASP A 13 -8.98 -13.54 0.62
N PHE A 14 -9.11 -12.60 1.57
CA PHE A 14 -9.01 -12.85 3.00
C PHE A 14 -10.23 -12.31 3.75
N ASN A 15 -10.64 -13.02 4.79
CA ASN A 15 -11.64 -12.52 5.74
C ASN A 15 -11.00 -11.64 6.84
N LYS A 16 -11.84 -10.99 7.65
CA LYS A 16 -11.42 -10.10 8.74
C LYS A 16 -10.49 -10.82 9.74
N GLU A 17 -10.78 -12.08 10.07
CA GLU A 17 -9.98 -12.87 11.01
C GLU A 17 -8.58 -13.21 10.47
N GLU A 18 -8.46 -13.48 9.17
CA GLU A 18 -7.19 -13.77 8.50
C GLU A 18 -6.32 -12.50 8.39
N ILE A 19 -6.91 -11.36 8.01
CA ILE A 19 -6.21 -10.07 7.99
C ILE A 19 -5.77 -9.69 9.40
N ARG A 20 -6.65 -9.89 10.40
CA ARG A 20 -6.31 -9.64 11.80
C ARG A 20 -5.15 -10.51 12.28
N TYR A 21 -5.18 -11.80 11.96
CA TYR A 21 -4.06 -12.69 12.26
C TYR A 21 -2.73 -12.19 11.68
N MET A 22 -2.71 -11.69 10.43
CA MET A 22 -1.49 -11.13 9.83
C MET A 22 -1.02 -9.86 10.53
N LEU A 23 -1.93 -8.99 10.97
CA LEU A 23 -1.60 -7.76 11.70
C LEU A 23 -1.03 -8.08 13.10
N ASP A 24 -1.65 -9.00 13.83
CA ASP A 24 -1.16 -9.45 15.14
C ASP A 24 0.22 -10.10 15.04
N LEU A 25 0.44 -10.91 13.99
CA LEU A 25 1.74 -11.50 13.69
C LEU A 25 2.79 -10.42 13.35
N ALA A 26 2.40 -9.37 12.62
CA ALA A 26 3.31 -8.25 12.31
C ALA A 26 3.74 -7.50 13.59
N HIS A 27 2.82 -7.22 14.52
CA HIS A 27 3.14 -6.66 15.84
C HIS A 27 4.15 -7.55 16.59
N GLU A 28 3.92 -8.86 16.62
CA GLU A 28 4.80 -9.81 17.30
C GLU A 28 6.21 -9.81 16.68
N LEU A 29 6.31 -9.90 15.35
CA LEU A 29 7.58 -9.94 14.63
C LEU A 29 8.36 -8.63 14.76
N LYS A 30 7.68 -7.48 14.72
CA LYS A 30 8.27 -6.16 14.99
C LYS A 30 8.84 -6.11 16.41
N ALA A 31 8.07 -6.56 17.40
CA ALA A 31 8.50 -6.60 18.80
C ALA A 31 9.69 -7.55 19.03
N LYS A 32 9.74 -8.71 18.36
CA LYS A 32 10.88 -9.64 18.40
C LYS A 32 12.14 -8.99 17.81
N LYS A 33 12.03 -8.39 16.63
CA LYS A 33 13.16 -7.72 15.97
C LYS A 33 13.73 -6.59 16.84
N LYS A 34 12.87 -5.76 17.44
CA LYS A 34 13.29 -4.67 18.36
C LYS A 34 14.07 -5.18 19.57
N LYS A 35 13.81 -6.41 20.02
CA LYS A 35 14.55 -7.08 21.10
C LYS A 35 15.83 -7.78 20.63
N GLY A 36 16.18 -7.68 19.34
CA GLY A 36 17.33 -8.37 18.74
C GLY A 36 17.13 -9.87 18.52
N ILE A 37 15.88 -10.34 18.52
CA ILE A 37 15.54 -11.75 18.28
C ILE A 37 15.28 -11.92 16.78
N LEU A 38 16.14 -12.68 16.11
CA LEU A 38 15.95 -13.10 14.72
C LEU A 38 15.03 -14.34 14.66
N GLY A 39 14.27 -14.45 13.58
CA GLY A 39 13.41 -15.60 13.34
C GLY A 39 14.10 -16.69 12.53
N GLU A 40 13.51 -17.89 12.52
CA GLU A 40 13.98 -19.03 11.70
C GLU A 40 12.83 -19.66 10.89
N GLU A 41 11.68 -18.99 10.80
CA GLU A 41 10.46 -19.55 10.21
C GLU A 41 10.64 -19.85 8.72
N LEU A 42 11.51 -19.10 8.03
CA LEU A 42 11.79 -19.25 6.61
C LEU A 42 13.19 -19.82 6.35
N LYS A 43 13.81 -20.47 7.35
CA LYS A 43 15.17 -21.01 7.24
C LYS A 43 15.29 -21.98 6.06
N GLY A 44 16.20 -21.66 5.13
CA GLY A 44 16.49 -22.47 3.95
C GLY A 44 15.49 -22.33 2.80
N LYS A 45 14.56 -21.37 2.88
CA LYS A 45 13.64 -21.01 1.78
C LYS A 45 14.34 -20.11 0.77
N ASN A 46 14.02 -20.26 -0.52
CA ASN A 46 14.48 -19.38 -1.59
C ASN A 46 13.29 -18.64 -2.20
N ILE A 47 13.34 -17.31 -2.21
CA ILE A 47 12.27 -16.45 -2.72
C ILE A 47 12.79 -15.70 -3.95
N VAL A 48 12.00 -15.63 -5.01
CA VAL A 48 12.30 -14.75 -6.16
C VAL A 48 11.45 -13.49 -6.10
N LEU A 49 12.08 -12.34 -6.26
CA LEU A 49 11.44 -11.02 -6.33
C LEU A 49 11.47 -10.53 -7.78
N VAL A 50 10.31 -10.44 -8.43
CA VAL A 50 10.17 -10.09 -9.84
C VAL A 50 9.63 -8.67 -9.95
N PHE A 51 10.48 -7.73 -10.39
CA PHE A 51 10.14 -6.31 -10.48
C PHE A 51 10.18 -5.82 -11.93
N ASP A 52 9.01 -5.72 -12.56
CA ASP A 52 8.84 -5.03 -13.84
C ASP A 52 8.74 -3.50 -13.68
N LYS A 53 8.28 -3.05 -12.51
CA LYS A 53 8.30 -1.64 -12.10
C LYS A 53 9.28 -1.48 -10.93
N SER A 54 10.38 -0.78 -11.16
CA SER A 54 11.41 -0.61 -10.14
C SER A 54 10.85 0.10 -8.90
N SER A 55 11.11 -0.43 -7.70
CA SER A 55 11.22 0.44 -6.53
C SER A 55 12.06 -0.14 -5.40
N THR A 56 12.79 0.77 -4.78
CA THR A 56 13.72 0.48 -3.71
C THR A 56 13.01 0.09 -2.41
N ARG A 57 11.94 0.79 -2.00
CA ARG A 57 11.30 0.55 -0.70
C ARG A 57 10.69 -0.85 -0.59
N THR A 58 9.91 -1.25 -1.58
CA THR A 58 9.28 -2.58 -1.58
C THR A 58 10.34 -3.67 -1.67
N ARG A 59 11.32 -3.53 -2.59
CA ARG A 59 12.44 -4.48 -2.70
C ARG A 59 13.17 -4.63 -1.36
N CYS A 60 13.59 -3.53 -0.74
CA CYS A 60 14.29 -3.56 0.54
C CYS A 60 13.43 -4.16 1.64
N SER A 61 12.12 -3.91 1.64
CA SER A 61 11.19 -4.49 2.62
C SER A 61 11.13 -6.01 2.49
N PHE A 62 10.96 -6.55 1.28
CA PHE A 62 10.97 -8.00 1.05
C PHE A 62 12.34 -8.63 1.35
N GLU A 63 13.44 -8.03 0.88
CA GLU A 63 14.79 -8.54 1.13
C GLU A 63 15.09 -8.63 2.63
N VAL A 64 14.88 -7.55 3.38
CA VAL A 64 15.16 -7.52 4.82
C VAL A 64 14.24 -8.46 5.58
N ALA A 65 12.94 -8.48 5.25
CA ALA A 65 11.98 -9.36 5.92
C ALA A 65 12.31 -10.85 5.72
N ALA A 66 12.73 -11.24 4.50
CA ALA A 66 13.12 -12.61 4.18
C ALA A 66 14.41 -13.01 4.90
N MET A 67 15.43 -12.13 4.90
CA MET A 67 16.71 -12.38 5.55
C MET A 67 16.58 -12.49 7.08
N ASP A 68 15.73 -11.65 7.70
CA ASP A 68 15.47 -11.70 9.14
C ASP A 68 14.89 -13.04 9.62
N GLU A 69 14.22 -13.78 8.73
CA GLU A 69 13.58 -15.07 9.00
C GLU A 69 14.38 -16.26 8.42
N GLY A 70 15.58 -16.00 7.88
CA GLY A 70 16.52 -17.02 7.41
C GLY A 70 16.32 -17.52 5.97
N ALA A 71 15.55 -16.79 5.15
CA ALA A 71 15.40 -17.08 3.73
C ALA A 71 16.49 -16.43 2.87
N HIS A 72 16.65 -16.93 1.66
CA HIS A 72 17.47 -16.35 0.60
C HIS A 72 16.60 -15.72 -0.48
N VAL A 73 17.14 -14.70 -1.15
CA VAL A 73 16.39 -13.90 -2.12
C VAL A 73 17.16 -13.76 -3.42
N THR A 74 16.47 -13.95 -4.55
CA THR A 74 16.94 -13.57 -5.88
C THR A 74 16.11 -12.40 -6.40
N TYR A 75 16.77 -11.28 -6.72
CA TYR A 75 16.11 -10.10 -7.29
C TYR A 75 16.24 -10.04 -8.81
N LEU A 76 15.12 -9.92 -9.52
CA LEU A 76 15.04 -9.85 -10.99
C LEU A 76 14.37 -8.55 -11.44
N THR A 77 15.06 -7.75 -12.26
CA THR A 77 14.56 -6.49 -12.86
C THR A 77 14.27 -6.55 -14.35
N ASN A 78 14.63 -7.67 -14.98
CA ASN A 78 14.54 -7.88 -16.42
C ASN A 78 14.14 -9.34 -16.69
N SER A 79 13.11 -9.83 -16.00
CA SER A 79 12.53 -11.10 -16.42
C SER A 79 12.05 -10.89 -17.87
N HIS A 80 12.45 -11.77 -18.80
CA HIS A 80 11.93 -11.72 -20.16
C HIS A 80 10.46 -12.21 -20.24
N MET A 81 9.79 -12.21 -19.08
CA MET A 81 8.43 -12.62 -18.83
C MET A 81 7.48 -11.74 -19.64
N ASN A 82 6.56 -12.38 -20.34
CA ASN A 82 5.63 -11.75 -21.28
C ASN A 82 6.27 -11.01 -22.46
N LYS A 83 7.58 -11.17 -22.67
CA LYS A 83 8.33 -10.57 -23.80
C LYS A 83 8.92 -11.63 -24.73
N LYS A 84 9.60 -12.62 -24.17
CA LYS A 84 10.19 -13.76 -24.91
C LYS A 84 9.66 -15.12 -24.45
N GLU A 85 9.05 -15.17 -23.28
CA GLU A 85 8.50 -16.39 -22.66
C GLU A 85 7.14 -16.07 -22.03
N SER A 86 6.21 -17.03 -22.09
CA SER A 86 4.88 -16.87 -21.52
C SER A 86 4.93 -16.76 -19.99
N ILE A 87 3.91 -16.14 -19.37
CA ILE A 87 3.78 -16.12 -17.90
C ILE A 87 3.67 -17.56 -17.37
N GLU A 88 2.90 -18.40 -18.04
CA GLU A 88 2.69 -19.81 -17.66
C GLU A 88 4.00 -20.60 -17.60
N ASP A 89 4.85 -20.51 -18.62
CA ASP A 89 6.12 -21.24 -18.66
C ASP A 89 7.08 -20.70 -17.60
N THR A 90 7.17 -19.36 -17.48
CA THR A 90 7.99 -18.70 -16.45
C THR A 90 7.57 -19.14 -15.04
N ALA A 91 6.27 -19.13 -14.75
CA ALA A 91 5.70 -19.52 -13.47
C ALA A 91 6.05 -20.98 -13.12
N LYS A 92 5.90 -21.90 -14.07
CA LYS A 92 6.23 -23.33 -13.88
C LYS A 92 7.73 -23.55 -13.64
N VAL A 93 8.61 -22.77 -14.27
CA VAL A 93 10.05 -22.82 -14.02
C VAL A 93 10.37 -22.29 -12.63
N PHE A 94 9.83 -21.14 -12.26
CA PHE A 94 10.06 -20.53 -10.95
C PHE A 94 9.56 -21.42 -9.81
N GLY A 95 8.34 -21.96 -9.90
CA GLY A 95 7.79 -22.83 -8.86
C GLY A 95 8.50 -24.17 -8.67
N ARG A 96 9.42 -24.55 -9.57
CA ARG A 96 10.32 -25.70 -9.40
C ARG A 96 11.65 -25.34 -8.72
N MET A 97 12.03 -24.06 -8.73
CA MET A 97 13.32 -23.58 -8.21
C MET A 97 13.19 -22.82 -6.89
N TYR A 98 12.10 -22.06 -6.74
CA TYR A 98 11.84 -21.17 -5.62
C TYR A 98 10.68 -21.68 -4.78
N ASP A 99 10.69 -21.33 -3.50
CA ASP A 99 9.65 -21.68 -2.53
C ASP A 99 8.47 -20.68 -2.55
N ALA A 100 8.68 -19.47 -3.06
CA ALA A 100 7.65 -18.45 -3.27
C ALA A 100 8.11 -17.39 -4.28
N ILE A 101 7.14 -16.65 -4.82
CA ILE A 101 7.34 -15.61 -5.82
C ILE A 101 6.71 -14.31 -5.30
N GLU A 102 7.48 -13.25 -5.23
CA GLU A 102 6.92 -11.89 -5.19
C GLU A 102 6.89 -11.34 -6.62
N TYR A 103 5.81 -10.64 -6.94
CA TYR A 103 5.71 -9.91 -8.19
C TYR A 103 5.27 -8.47 -7.92
N ARG A 104 5.97 -7.57 -8.61
CA ARG A 104 5.61 -6.16 -8.73
C ARG A 104 5.69 -5.73 -10.19
N GLY A 105 4.58 -5.22 -10.70
CA GLY A 105 4.52 -4.73 -12.06
C GLY A 105 3.24 -3.97 -12.35
N PHE A 106 2.60 -4.36 -13.44
CA PHE A 106 1.48 -3.66 -14.04
C PHE A 106 0.19 -4.45 -13.83
N GLY A 107 -0.18 -5.31 -14.79
CA GLY A 107 -1.44 -6.05 -14.77
C GLY A 107 -1.62 -7.03 -13.61
N GLN A 108 -2.84 -7.07 -13.07
CA GLN A 108 -3.27 -8.04 -12.05
C GLN A 108 -3.37 -9.47 -12.62
N ASP A 109 -3.75 -9.59 -13.89
CA ASP A 109 -3.78 -10.86 -14.62
C ASP A 109 -2.44 -11.59 -14.59
N ILE A 110 -1.32 -10.85 -14.64
CA ILE A 110 0.03 -11.42 -14.55
C ILE A 110 0.25 -12.11 -13.21
N VAL A 111 -0.15 -11.48 -12.09
CA VAL A 111 0.07 -12.08 -10.76
C VAL A 111 -0.89 -13.24 -10.49
N GLU A 112 -2.11 -13.18 -11.04
CA GLU A 112 -3.08 -14.27 -11.02
C GLU A 112 -2.58 -15.49 -11.82
N ASP A 113 -1.99 -15.27 -13.00
CA ASP A 113 -1.39 -16.35 -13.78
C ASP A 113 -0.15 -16.94 -13.09
N LEU A 114 0.70 -16.11 -12.48
CA LEU A 114 1.82 -16.59 -11.66
C LEU A 114 1.33 -17.50 -10.53
N GLN A 115 0.26 -17.12 -9.82
CA GLN A 115 -0.36 -17.95 -8.78
C GLN A 115 -0.88 -19.27 -9.37
N LYS A 116 -1.64 -19.18 -10.47
CA LYS A 116 -2.30 -20.34 -11.09
C LYS A 116 -1.31 -21.40 -11.57
N TYR A 117 -0.16 -21.00 -12.10
CA TYR A 117 0.75 -21.91 -12.80
C TYR A 117 2.02 -22.28 -12.02
N SER A 118 2.42 -21.53 -11.00
CA SER A 118 3.67 -21.78 -10.27
C SER A 118 3.60 -22.94 -9.29
N GLY A 119 2.45 -23.15 -8.63
CA GLY A 119 2.31 -24.17 -7.58
C GLY A 119 3.01 -23.83 -6.25
N VAL A 120 3.42 -22.57 -6.07
CA VAL A 120 3.99 -22.03 -4.82
C VAL A 120 3.27 -20.73 -4.44
N PRO A 121 3.36 -20.25 -3.18
CA PRO A 121 2.80 -18.96 -2.80
C PRO A 121 3.30 -17.81 -3.70
N VAL A 122 2.37 -16.98 -4.15
CA VAL A 122 2.65 -15.74 -4.89
C VAL A 122 2.18 -14.55 -4.08
N TRP A 123 3.01 -13.51 -3.98
CA TRP A 123 2.70 -12.28 -3.25
C TRP A 123 2.70 -11.09 -4.20
N ASN A 124 1.60 -10.35 -4.21
CA ASN A 124 1.48 -9.09 -4.95
C ASN A 124 2.17 -7.97 -4.17
N GLY A 125 3.34 -7.56 -4.64
CA GLY A 125 4.07 -6.42 -4.12
C GLY A 125 3.45 -5.08 -4.51
N LEU A 126 2.92 -4.97 -5.73
CA LEU A 126 2.07 -3.90 -6.28
C LEU A 126 1.69 -4.22 -7.73
N THR A 127 0.43 -3.93 -8.08
CA THR A 127 -0.10 -3.89 -9.46
C THR A 127 -0.74 -2.53 -9.74
N ASP A 128 -1.18 -2.29 -10.98
CA ASP A 128 -1.84 -1.04 -11.35
C ASP A 128 -3.20 -0.84 -10.64
N VAL A 129 -3.78 -1.91 -10.08
CA VAL A 129 -5.12 -1.89 -9.49
C VAL A 129 -5.16 -2.22 -8.00
N ASP A 130 -4.05 -2.69 -7.40
CA ASP A 130 -4.02 -3.05 -5.98
C ASP A 130 -2.62 -2.88 -5.37
N HIS A 131 -2.58 -2.63 -4.05
CA HIS A 131 -1.37 -2.58 -3.23
C HIS A 131 -1.61 -3.20 -1.84
N PRO A 132 -1.89 -4.50 -1.73
CA PRO A 132 -2.41 -5.10 -0.48
C PRO A 132 -1.39 -5.10 0.67
N THR A 133 -0.09 -5.11 0.36
CA THR A 133 0.97 -5.04 1.37
C THR A 133 1.07 -3.67 2.05
N GLN A 134 0.71 -2.59 1.34
CA GLN A 134 0.71 -1.24 1.89
C GLN A 134 -0.38 -1.09 2.93
N VAL A 135 -1.60 -1.54 2.63
CA VAL A 135 -2.76 -1.44 3.53
C VAL A 135 -2.53 -2.14 4.88
N LEU A 136 -1.84 -3.30 4.89
CA LEU A 136 -1.45 -3.92 6.16
C LEU A 136 -0.50 -3.04 6.96
N ALA A 137 0.48 -2.41 6.31
CA ALA A 137 1.40 -1.48 6.97
C ALA A 137 0.67 -0.25 7.49
N ASP A 138 -0.30 0.24 6.75
CA ASP A 138 -1.11 1.39 7.14
C ASP A 138 -1.89 1.08 8.41
N PHE A 139 -2.62 -0.04 8.44
CA PHE A 139 -3.38 -0.47 9.62
C PHE A 139 -2.50 -0.80 10.82
N LEU A 140 -1.34 -1.42 10.61
CA LEU A 140 -0.36 -1.63 11.68
C LEU A 140 0.06 -0.29 12.31
N THR A 141 0.34 0.71 11.48
CA THR A 141 0.74 2.05 11.93
C THR A 141 -0.39 2.76 12.67
N MET A 142 -1.62 2.67 12.16
CA MET A 142 -2.80 3.22 12.82
C MET A 142 -2.98 2.65 14.23
N GLU A 143 -2.85 1.33 14.40
CA GLU A 143 -2.96 0.66 15.71
C GLU A 143 -1.85 1.04 16.69
N GLU A 144 -0.66 1.36 16.19
CA GLU A 144 0.47 1.76 17.03
C GLU A 144 0.36 3.20 17.54
N HIS A 145 -0.30 4.08 16.77
CA HIS A 145 -0.34 5.52 17.04
C HIS A 145 -1.69 6.04 17.55
N ILE A 146 -2.78 5.29 17.37
CA ILE A 146 -4.13 5.68 17.78
C ILE A 146 -4.64 4.71 18.85
N ASP A 147 -5.00 5.24 20.02
CA ASP A 147 -5.60 4.49 21.13
C ASP A 147 -7.10 4.21 20.88
N LYS A 148 -7.38 3.48 19.79
CA LYS A 148 -8.69 3.01 19.36
C LYS A 148 -8.54 1.65 18.69
N LYS A 149 -9.63 0.90 18.58
CA LYS A 149 -9.64 -0.25 17.66
C LYS A 149 -9.82 0.24 16.23
N LEU A 150 -9.33 -0.52 15.25
CA LEU A 150 -9.50 -0.16 13.83
C LEU A 150 -10.97 0.10 13.45
N ASP A 151 -11.91 -0.67 13.97
CA ASP A 151 -13.34 -0.49 13.70
C ASP A 151 -14.00 0.71 14.42
N GLU A 152 -13.21 1.49 15.14
CA GLU A 152 -13.59 2.76 15.77
C GLU A 152 -12.84 3.95 15.15
N MET A 153 -11.96 3.70 14.17
CA MET A 153 -11.14 4.71 13.52
C MET A 153 -11.76 5.23 12.22
N LYS A 154 -11.41 6.48 11.89
CA LYS A 154 -11.80 7.16 10.64
C LYS A 154 -10.59 7.48 9.79
N LEU A 155 -10.52 6.85 8.61
CA LEU A 155 -9.49 7.09 7.61
C LEU A 155 -10.06 7.93 6.46
N THR A 156 -9.41 9.05 6.15
CA THR A 156 -9.79 9.89 5.02
C THR A 156 -8.65 9.97 4.01
N PHE A 157 -8.86 9.39 2.83
CA PHE A 157 -7.98 9.58 1.69
C PHE A 157 -8.33 10.90 0.99
N VAL A 158 -7.33 11.73 0.70
CA VAL A 158 -7.49 13.02 0.03
C VAL A 158 -6.64 13.04 -1.23
N GLY A 159 -7.25 13.26 -2.40
CA GLY A 159 -6.53 13.32 -3.67
C GLY A 159 -7.27 12.65 -4.82
N ASP A 160 -6.54 11.86 -5.60
CA ASP A 160 -7.05 11.22 -6.82
C ASP A 160 -7.97 10.05 -6.51
N LEU A 161 -9.25 10.15 -6.89
CA LEU A 161 -10.22 9.08 -6.65
C LEU A 161 -10.07 7.88 -7.59
N SER A 162 -9.12 7.90 -8.51
CA SER A 162 -8.77 6.78 -9.39
C SER A 162 -7.47 6.08 -9.01
N ASP A 163 -6.94 6.37 -7.81
CA ASP A 163 -5.70 5.84 -7.29
C ASP A 163 -5.82 4.40 -6.74
N ASN A 164 -4.79 3.57 -6.98
CA ASN A 164 -4.80 2.17 -6.56
C ASN A 164 -4.58 1.98 -5.06
N VAL A 165 -3.85 2.87 -4.38
CA VAL A 165 -3.72 2.86 -2.92
C VAL A 165 -5.04 3.25 -2.29
N MET A 166 -5.75 4.24 -2.84
CA MET A 166 -7.10 4.59 -2.42
C MET A 166 -8.06 3.39 -2.50
N TYR A 167 -8.06 2.66 -3.62
CA TYR A 167 -8.88 1.45 -3.77
C TYR A 167 -8.53 0.37 -2.76
N ALA A 168 -7.23 0.09 -2.57
CA ALA A 168 -6.76 -0.90 -1.61
C ALA A 168 -7.15 -0.53 -0.17
N LEU A 169 -6.99 0.74 0.22
CA LEU A 169 -7.42 1.27 1.51
C LEU A 169 -8.93 1.15 1.69
N MET A 170 -9.73 1.42 0.65
CA MET A 170 -11.18 1.27 0.68
C MET A 170 -11.59 -0.19 0.95
N TYR A 171 -10.99 -1.15 0.23
CA TYR A 171 -11.24 -2.58 0.46
C TYR A 171 -10.83 -3.02 1.86
N GLY A 172 -9.62 -2.69 2.29
CA GLY A 172 -9.14 -3.05 3.62
C GLY A 172 -10.01 -2.47 4.72
N SER A 173 -10.44 -1.21 4.57
CA SER A 173 -11.28 -0.51 5.54
C SER A 173 -12.65 -1.16 5.63
N ALA A 174 -13.25 -1.47 4.47
CA ALA A 174 -14.53 -2.16 4.40
C ALA A 174 -14.49 -3.56 5.03
N ILE A 175 -13.39 -4.31 4.90
CA ILE A 175 -13.25 -5.63 5.53
C ILE A 175 -13.03 -5.50 7.04
N MET A 176 -12.14 -4.59 7.46
CA MET A 176 -11.71 -4.49 8.86
C MET A 176 -12.69 -3.71 9.74
N GLY A 177 -13.57 -2.90 9.15
CA GLY A 177 -14.55 -2.08 9.87
C GLY A 177 -14.12 -0.62 10.04
N VAL A 178 -13.05 -0.17 9.39
CA VAL A 178 -12.59 1.23 9.46
C VAL A 178 -13.56 2.11 8.68
N ASP A 179 -14.02 3.21 9.27
CA ASP A 179 -14.81 4.21 8.54
C ASP A 179 -13.90 4.88 7.50
N PHE A 180 -14.23 4.72 6.22
CA PHE A 180 -13.43 5.23 5.11
C PHE A 180 -14.16 6.34 4.34
N LYS A 181 -13.44 7.42 4.10
CA LYS A 181 -13.87 8.50 3.22
C LYS A 181 -12.81 8.78 2.16
N ALA A 182 -13.22 8.88 0.91
CA ALA A 182 -12.38 9.44 -0.14
C ALA A 182 -12.85 10.86 -0.46
N VAL A 183 -11.92 11.81 -0.48
CA VAL A 183 -12.17 13.23 -0.77
C VAL A 183 -11.34 13.63 -1.98
N GLY A 184 -11.98 13.96 -3.09
CA GLY A 184 -11.27 14.25 -4.34
C GLY A 184 -12.15 14.89 -5.41
N PRO A 185 -11.56 15.37 -6.52
CA PRO A 185 -12.28 16.11 -7.55
C PRO A 185 -13.30 15.22 -8.28
N GLU A 186 -14.37 15.82 -8.80
CA GLU A 186 -15.36 15.12 -9.65
C GLU A 186 -14.71 14.59 -10.95
N GLU A 187 -13.61 15.21 -11.38
CA GLU A 187 -12.84 14.82 -12.57
C GLU A 187 -12.07 13.49 -12.39
N THR A 188 -11.81 13.07 -11.15
CA THR A 188 -11.24 11.74 -10.86
C THR A 188 -12.34 10.86 -10.31
N VAL A 189 -12.56 9.68 -10.90
CA VAL A 189 -13.72 8.86 -10.58
C VAL A 189 -13.27 7.52 -10.04
N CYS A 190 -13.74 7.19 -8.83
CA CYS A 190 -13.60 5.84 -8.28
C CYS A 190 -14.37 4.86 -9.16
N ASP A 191 -13.72 3.74 -9.49
CA ASP A 191 -14.37 2.65 -10.19
C ASP A 191 -15.66 2.26 -9.45
N PRO A 192 -16.84 2.32 -10.10
CA PRO A 192 -18.10 1.95 -9.47
C PRO A 192 -18.09 0.53 -8.88
N LYS A 193 -17.29 -0.38 -9.45
CA LYS A 193 -17.16 -1.74 -8.95
C LYS A 193 -16.40 -1.80 -7.63
N VAL A 194 -15.34 -1.00 -7.49
CA VAL A 194 -14.59 -0.88 -6.22
C VAL A 194 -15.52 -0.37 -5.12
N LEU A 195 -16.30 0.68 -5.42
CA LEU A 195 -17.25 1.25 -4.47
C LEU A 195 -18.35 0.25 -4.08
N GLU A 196 -18.98 -0.41 -5.07
CA GLU A 196 -20.02 -1.40 -4.84
C GLU A 196 -19.53 -2.54 -3.93
N VAL A 197 -18.38 -3.14 -4.27
CA VAL A 197 -17.81 -4.24 -3.50
C VAL A 197 -17.48 -3.80 -2.07
N SER A 198 -16.89 -2.61 -1.91
CA SER A 198 -16.54 -2.07 -0.60
C SER A 198 -17.79 -1.79 0.25
N GLN A 199 -18.86 -1.26 -0.34
CA GLN A 199 -20.12 -1.04 0.37
C GLN A 199 -20.79 -2.35 0.80
N GLU A 200 -20.73 -3.41 -0.01
CA GLU A 200 -21.25 -4.73 0.39
C GLU A 200 -20.42 -5.37 1.52
N LEU A 201 -19.10 -5.19 1.51
CA LEU A 201 -18.22 -5.65 2.60
C LEU A 201 -18.50 -4.86 3.88
N ALA A 202 -18.68 -3.55 3.77
CA ALA A 202 -18.95 -2.64 4.88
C ALA A 202 -20.24 -2.98 5.63
N LYS A 203 -21.28 -3.49 4.95
CA LYS A 203 -22.50 -4.00 5.60
C LYS A 203 -22.24 -5.13 6.59
N LYS A 204 -21.17 -5.91 6.39
CA LYS A 204 -20.80 -7.03 7.27
C LYS A 204 -19.92 -6.56 8.43
N SER A 205 -19.02 -5.62 8.18
CA SER A 205 -18.06 -5.13 9.19
C SER A 205 -18.60 -4.01 10.06
N GLY A 206 -19.60 -3.26 9.59
CA GLY A 206 -20.14 -2.06 10.24
C GLY A 206 -19.47 -0.76 9.80
N ALA A 207 -18.49 -0.81 8.88
CA ALA A 207 -17.83 0.37 8.33
C ALA A 207 -18.80 1.28 7.56
N THR A 208 -18.46 2.56 7.47
CA THR A 208 -19.04 3.51 6.52
C THR A 208 -18.07 3.77 5.38
N ILE A 209 -18.53 3.66 4.13
CA ILE A 209 -17.74 3.98 2.92
C ILE A 209 -18.40 5.15 2.19
N THR A 210 -17.70 6.28 2.11
CA THR A 210 -18.22 7.53 1.50
C THR A 210 -17.23 8.15 0.53
N ILE A 211 -17.77 8.85 -0.47
CA ILE A 211 -17.01 9.71 -1.38
C ILE A 211 -17.55 11.13 -1.24
N SER A 212 -16.66 12.10 -1.16
CA SER A 212 -16.97 13.53 -1.12
C SER A 212 -16.12 14.26 -2.15
N HIS A 213 -16.71 15.32 -2.72
CA HIS A 213 -16.01 16.24 -3.61
C HIS A 213 -15.72 17.58 -2.95
N ASP A 214 -16.09 17.76 -1.68
CA ASP A 214 -15.76 18.95 -0.90
C ASP A 214 -14.38 18.77 -0.23
N PRO A 215 -13.35 19.55 -0.61
CA PRO A 215 -12.02 19.44 -0.02
C PRO A 215 -11.99 19.75 1.50
N GLU A 216 -13.04 20.38 2.06
CA GLU A 216 -13.14 20.65 3.49
C GLU A 216 -13.79 19.50 4.29
N ASP A 217 -14.26 18.43 3.65
CA ASP A 217 -15.00 17.32 4.29
C ASP A 217 -14.09 16.31 5.01
N VAL A 218 -13.18 16.81 5.84
CA VAL A 218 -12.17 16.04 6.60
C VAL A 218 -12.47 15.99 8.12
N LYS A 219 -13.63 16.51 8.53
CA LYS A 219 -13.98 16.64 9.95
C LYS A 219 -14.11 15.27 10.65
N GLY A 220 -13.42 15.15 11.78
CA GLY A 220 -13.45 13.99 12.66
C GLY A 220 -12.53 12.84 12.21
N SER A 221 -11.70 13.05 11.19
CA SER A 221 -10.73 12.04 10.75
C SER A 221 -9.69 11.77 11.83
N ASP A 222 -9.38 10.49 12.03
CA ASP A 222 -8.24 10.07 12.84
C ASP A 222 -6.95 10.05 12.02
N VAL A 223 -7.09 9.83 10.71
CA VAL A 223 -5.99 9.81 9.75
C VAL A 223 -6.38 10.56 8.47
N ILE A 224 -5.50 11.43 8.01
CA ILE A 224 -5.48 11.96 6.65
C ILE A 224 -4.40 11.24 5.87
N TYR A 225 -4.80 10.59 4.78
CA TYR A 225 -3.93 9.88 3.86
C TYR A 225 -3.93 10.60 2.51
N THR A 226 -2.79 10.73 1.86
CA THR A 226 -2.71 11.19 0.47
C THR A 226 -1.62 10.45 -0.29
N ASP A 227 -1.60 10.61 -1.60
CA ASP A 227 -0.54 10.09 -2.48
C ASP A 227 -0.26 11.10 -3.61
N ILE A 228 0.84 10.87 -4.32
CA ILE A 228 1.29 11.70 -5.43
C ILE A 228 0.21 11.85 -6.50
N TRP A 229 0.05 13.06 -7.01
CA TRP A 229 -0.92 13.36 -8.08
C TRP A 229 -0.42 13.00 -9.47
N VAL A 230 0.89 12.88 -9.63
CA VAL A 230 1.55 12.65 -10.91
C VAL A 230 2.61 11.57 -10.75
N SER A 231 2.55 10.57 -11.63
CA SER A 231 3.48 9.45 -11.62
C SER A 231 4.54 9.63 -12.71
N MET A 232 5.80 9.29 -12.40
CA MET A 232 6.92 9.36 -13.35
C MET A 232 6.74 8.47 -14.59
N GLY A 233 5.80 7.53 -14.59
CA GLY A 233 5.49 6.67 -15.74
C GLY A 233 4.44 7.23 -16.70
N GLU A 234 3.79 8.34 -16.34
CA GLU A 234 2.70 8.92 -17.13
C GLU A 234 3.19 10.03 -18.06
N SER A 235 2.42 10.31 -19.10
CA SER A 235 2.71 11.43 -20.00
C SER A 235 2.66 12.76 -19.25
N GLU A 236 3.71 13.57 -19.35
CA GLU A 236 3.74 14.93 -18.79
C GLU A 236 2.60 15.82 -19.32
N GLU A 237 2.03 15.49 -20.49
CA GLU A 237 0.87 16.20 -21.05
C GLU A 237 -0.36 16.16 -20.13
N LEU A 238 -0.46 15.17 -19.25
CA LEU A 238 -1.56 15.02 -18.31
C LEU A 238 -1.37 15.86 -17.03
N TYR A 239 -0.13 16.25 -16.72
CA TYR A 239 0.20 16.88 -15.44
C TYR A 239 -0.53 18.20 -15.21
N PRO A 240 -0.63 19.14 -16.18
CA PRO A 240 -1.34 20.40 -15.95
C PRO A 240 -2.81 20.21 -15.57
N VAL A 241 -3.50 19.25 -16.19
CA VAL A 241 -4.92 18.98 -15.93
C VAL A 241 -5.10 18.35 -14.55
N ARG A 242 -4.26 17.35 -14.21
CA ARG A 242 -4.29 16.72 -12.88
C ARG A 242 -3.97 17.69 -11.76
N VAL A 243 -2.87 18.43 -11.87
CA VAL A 243 -2.46 19.40 -10.87
C VAL A 243 -3.56 20.43 -10.66
N LYS A 244 -4.21 20.93 -11.72
CA LYS A 244 -5.32 21.87 -11.59
C LYS A 244 -6.50 21.27 -10.81
N ALA A 245 -6.90 20.04 -11.12
CA ALA A 245 -8.02 19.36 -10.45
C ALA A 245 -7.72 19.02 -8.99
N LEU A 246 -6.47 18.62 -8.70
CA LEU A 246 -6.06 18.11 -7.38
C LEU A 246 -5.52 19.20 -6.44
N SER A 247 -5.12 20.36 -6.96
CA SER A 247 -4.61 21.48 -6.14
C SER A 247 -5.51 21.87 -4.96
N PRO A 248 -6.85 21.92 -5.09
CA PRO A 248 -7.74 22.20 -3.94
C PRO A 248 -7.69 21.13 -2.84
N TYR A 249 -7.21 19.93 -3.15
CA TYR A 249 -7.13 18.76 -2.26
C TYR A 249 -5.72 18.58 -1.67
N LYS A 250 -4.82 19.57 -1.80
CA LYS A 250 -3.52 19.55 -1.13
C LYS A 250 -3.71 19.40 0.37
N VAL A 251 -2.99 18.46 0.97
CA VAL A 251 -2.98 18.32 2.42
C VAL A 251 -2.17 19.48 3.00
N THR A 252 -2.88 20.41 3.63
CA THR A 252 -2.30 21.61 4.23
C THR A 252 -2.42 21.58 5.75
N THR A 253 -1.65 22.43 6.43
CA THR A 253 -1.79 22.64 7.87
C THR A 253 -3.22 23.09 8.25
N LYS A 254 -3.92 23.81 7.36
CA LYS A 254 -5.33 24.17 7.55
C LYS A 254 -6.22 22.92 7.52
N MET A 255 -6.07 22.08 6.49
CA MET A 255 -6.85 20.84 6.36
C MET A 255 -6.68 19.93 7.57
N MET A 256 -5.44 19.75 8.05
CA MET A 256 -5.17 18.97 9.27
C MET A 256 -5.90 19.54 10.50
N LYS A 257 -6.02 20.86 10.62
CA LYS A 257 -6.80 21.52 11.69
C LYS A 257 -8.30 21.39 11.52
N ASP A 258 -8.79 21.42 10.28
CA ASP A 258 -10.22 21.30 9.95
C ASP A 258 -10.79 19.92 10.30
N THR A 259 -9.92 18.92 10.49
CA THR A 259 -10.30 17.64 11.11
C THR A 259 -10.93 17.82 12.49
N GLY A 260 -10.58 18.90 13.21
CA GLY A 260 -10.99 19.11 14.59
C GLY A 260 -10.40 18.11 15.58
N ASN A 261 -9.37 17.36 15.16
CA ASN A 261 -8.63 16.41 15.97
C ASN A 261 -7.13 16.77 15.94
N ASP A 262 -6.65 17.39 17.02
CA ASP A 262 -5.24 17.81 17.14
C ASP A 262 -4.25 16.63 17.06
N LYS A 263 -4.71 15.39 17.27
CA LYS A 263 -3.92 14.16 17.14
C LYS A 263 -4.14 13.43 15.81
N CYS A 264 -4.84 14.04 14.85
CA CYS A 264 -5.04 13.43 13.53
C CYS A 264 -3.69 13.15 12.89
N LEU A 265 -3.47 11.91 12.46
CA LEU A 265 -2.22 11.51 11.83
C LEU A 265 -2.21 11.92 10.36
N PHE A 266 -1.02 12.24 9.87
CA PHE A 266 -0.74 12.32 8.45
C PHE A 266 0.02 11.07 8.00
N MET A 267 -0.51 10.40 6.97
CA MET A 267 0.04 9.18 6.38
C MET A 267 0.18 9.32 4.85
N HIS A 268 1.17 8.62 4.30
CA HIS A 268 1.50 8.63 2.87
C HIS A 268 2.47 7.48 2.55
N CYS A 269 2.16 6.70 1.52
CA CYS A 269 2.90 5.49 1.12
C CYS A 269 4.38 5.74 0.69
N LEU A 270 4.72 7.01 0.48
CA LEU A 270 5.92 7.53 -0.17
C LEU A 270 6.11 7.02 -1.63
N PRO A 271 6.89 7.72 -2.49
CA PRO A 271 7.56 8.98 -2.23
C PRO A 271 6.52 10.11 -2.14
N SER A 272 6.85 11.18 -1.45
CA SER A 272 6.00 12.36 -1.37
C SER A 272 6.70 13.54 -2.02
N TYR A 273 5.96 14.34 -2.78
CA TYR A 273 6.42 15.66 -3.19
C TYR A 273 5.93 16.65 -2.12
N HIS A 274 6.71 16.83 -1.05
CA HIS A 274 6.40 17.81 0.01
C HIS A 274 7.20 19.12 -0.11
N ASP A 275 8.35 19.06 -0.79
CA ASP A 275 9.22 20.21 -1.09
C ASP A 275 9.70 20.21 -2.56
N PHE A 276 10.62 21.13 -2.89
CA PHE A 276 11.22 21.26 -4.22
C PHE A 276 12.70 20.82 -4.25
N GLU A 277 13.13 19.98 -3.32
CA GLU A 277 14.51 19.48 -3.23
C GLU A 277 14.77 18.28 -4.15
N THR A 278 13.71 17.72 -4.75
CA THR A 278 13.83 16.68 -5.80
C THR A 278 13.92 17.30 -7.19
N SER A 279 14.67 16.65 -8.10
CA SER A 279 14.81 17.12 -9.48
C SER A 279 13.47 17.18 -10.23
N VAL A 280 12.56 16.26 -9.94
CA VAL A 280 11.23 16.19 -10.59
C VAL A 280 10.36 17.36 -10.15
N ALA A 281 10.14 17.54 -8.85
CA ALA A 281 9.30 18.63 -8.35
C ALA A 281 9.87 20.00 -8.76
N LYS A 282 11.19 20.16 -8.71
CA LYS A 282 11.87 21.38 -9.14
C LYS A 282 11.70 21.65 -10.63
N ASP A 283 11.89 20.64 -11.49
CA ASP A 283 11.71 20.80 -12.94
C ASP A 283 10.26 21.14 -13.30
N MET A 284 9.27 20.46 -12.69
CA MET A 284 7.86 20.76 -12.92
C MET A 284 7.49 22.20 -12.56
N ARG A 285 8.03 22.70 -11.44
CA ARG A 285 7.84 24.11 -11.04
C ARG A 285 8.55 25.06 -11.99
N ASP A 286 9.83 24.84 -12.27
CA ASP A 286 10.68 25.81 -12.98
C ASP A 286 10.34 25.86 -14.49
N ARG A 287 10.01 24.71 -15.11
CA ARG A 287 9.71 24.60 -16.55
C ARG A 287 8.24 24.78 -16.87
N LEU A 288 7.33 24.22 -16.07
CA LEU A 288 5.90 24.18 -16.37
C LEU A 288 5.06 25.09 -15.44
N GLY A 289 5.65 25.66 -14.39
CA GLY A 289 4.92 26.45 -13.41
C GLY A 289 3.95 25.61 -12.56
N LEU A 290 4.17 24.29 -12.48
CA LEU A 290 3.29 23.37 -11.77
C LEU A 290 3.83 23.07 -10.37
N ASP A 291 2.98 23.28 -9.35
CA ASP A 291 3.23 22.78 -7.99
C ASP A 291 2.57 21.41 -7.85
N ILE A 292 3.36 20.35 -8.10
CA ILE A 292 2.90 18.96 -8.06
C ILE A 292 2.77 18.38 -6.64
N ARG A 293 3.05 19.20 -5.61
CA ARG A 293 3.13 18.74 -4.22
C ARG A 293 1.75 18.42 -3.66
N GLU A 294 1.52 17.18 -3.27
CA GLU A 294 0.29 16.71 -2.66
C GLU A 294 0.12 17.13 -1.19
N VAL A 295 1.22 17.50 -0.53
CA VAL A 295 1.26 17.90 0.87
C VAL A 295 2.20 19.08 1.09
N GLU A 296 1.91 19.91 2.09
CA GLU A 296 2.83 20.94 2.58
C GLU A 296 4.01 20.32 3.36
N ASP A 297 5.22 20.89 3.21
CA ASP A 297 6.42 20.44 3.94
C ASP A 297 6.20 20.49 5.47
N GLU A 298 5.46 21.49 5.93
CA GLU A 298 5.09 21.67 7.34
C GLU A 298 4.27 20.49 7.88
N VAL A 299 3.35 19.93 7.08
CA VAL A 299 2.57 18.76 7.47
C VAL A 299 3.46 17.51 7.42
N PHE A 300 4.22 17.34 6.33
CA PHE A 300 5.08 16.17 6.14
C PHE A 300 6.14 16.04 7.25
N ARG A 301 6.67 17.16 7.74
CA ARG A 301 7.67 17.22 8.82
C ARG A 301 7.07 17.45 10.22
N SER A 302 5.75 17.47 10.35
CA SER A 302 5.08 17.67 11.64
C SER A 302 5.21 16.46 12.57
N GLU A 303 4.90 16.65 13.85
CA GLU A 303 4.83 15.55 14.82
C GLU A 303 3.67 14.57 14.55
N ASN A 304 2.67 14.99 13.78
CA ASN A 304 1.54 14.17 13.37
C ASN A 304 1.85 13.29 12.15
N SER A 305 2.98 13.54 11.47
CA SER A 305 3.43 12.74 10.33
C SER A 305 4.08 11.44 10.81
N VAL A 306 3.50 10.32 10.42
CA VAL A 306 4.00 8.97 10.77
C VAL A 306 4.50 8.20 9.55
N VAL A 307 4.76 8.91 8.44
CA VAL A 307 5.12 8.34 7.13
C VAL A 307 6.37 7.44 7.16
N PHE A 308 7.30 7.69 8.10
CA PHE A 308 8.50 6.87 8.25
C PHE A 308 8.25 5.61 9.08
N ASP A 309 7.38 5.68 10.09
CA ASP A 309 6.93 4.52 10.86
C ASP A 309 6.07 3.61 9.96
N GLU A 310 5.21 4.21 9.14
CA GLU A 310 4.47 3.55 8.04
C GLU A 310 5.40 2.83 7.07
N ALA A 311 6.45 3.54 6.60
CA ALA A 311 7.43 2.96 5.69
C ALA A 311 8.23 1.81 6.30
N GLU A 312 8.58 1.88 7.60
CA GLU A 312 9.20 0.75 8.32
C GLU A 312 8.22 -0.43 8.43
N ASN A 313 6.96 -0.15 8.74
CA ASN A 313 5.91 -1.14 8.95
C ASN A 313 5.64 -2.01 7.72
N ARG A 314 5.93 -1.51 6.52
CA ARG A 314 5.92 -2.33 5.28
C ARG A 314 6.77 -3.59 5.41
N MET A 315 7.96 -3.48 5.99
CA MET A 315 8.85 -4.64 6.15
C MET A 315 8.28 -5.65 7.14
N HIS A 316 7.71 -5.19 8.27
CA HIS A 316 7.16 -6.07 9.28
C HIS A 316 5.88 -6.78 8.82
N THR A 317 5.01 -6.11 8.06
CA THR A 317 3.79 -6.72 7.52
C THR A 317 4.08 -7.66 6.35
N ILE A 318 5.02 -7.32 5.47
CA ILE A 318 5.54 -8.26 4.46
C ILE A 318 6.11 -9.50 5.13
N LYS A 319 6.88 -9.34 6.21
CA LYS A 319 7.38 -10.47 7.00
C LYS A 319 6.25 -11.35 7.54
N ALA A 320 5.20 -10.74 8.08
CA ALA A 320 4.04 -11.47 8.57
C ALA A 320 3.34 -12.26 7.45
N VAL A 321 3.16 -11.68 6.26
CA VAL A 321 2.61 -12.38 5.09
C VAL A 321 3.49 -13.58 4.73
N MET A 322 4.80 -13.40 4.63
CA MET A 322 5.72 -14.49 4.29
C MET A 322 5.73 -15.59 5.35
N VAL A 323 5.80 -15.26 6.64
CA VAL A 323 5.76 -16.24 7.73
C VAL A 323 4.42 -16.96 7.77
N ALA A 324 3.29 -16.25 7.62
CA ALA A 324 1.97 -16.86 7.65
C ALA A 324 1.73 -17.83 6.48
N THR A 325 2.29 -17.53 5.30
CA THR A 325 2.02 -18.30 4.07
C THR A 325 3.09 -19.34 3.74
N LEU A 326 4.33 -19.15 4.21
CA LEU A 326 5.48 -20.01 3.89
C LEU A 326 6.22 -20.57 5.12
N GLY A 327 5.91 -20.08 6.32
CA GLY A 327 6.52 -20.50 7.59
C GLY A 327 6.37 -21.99 7.90
N ARG A 328 7.19 -22.47 8.84
CA ARG A 328 7.34 -23.90 9.13
C ARG A 328 6.16 -24.50 9.87
#